data_AF-A4N1T2-F1
#
_entry.id   AF-A4N1T2-F1
#
_cell.length_a   1.000
_cell.length_b   1.000
_cell.length_c   1.000
_cell.angle_alpha   90.00
_cell.angle_beta   90.00
_cell.angle_gamma   90.00
#
_symmetry.space_group_name_H-M   'P 1'
#
loop_
_entity.id
_entity.type
_entity.pdbx_description
1 polymer ?
#
loop_
_entity_poly.entity_id
_entity_poly.type
_entity_poly.pdbx_seq_one_letter_code
_entity_poly.pdbx_strand_id
1 'polypeptide(L)' 'MYFLIDDFASELDQYKRALLAERLQQSGSQVFVTAITQRQLKEMQVENKKMFSVHNGIINALN' A
#
# COMPACT_ATOMS: atom_id res chain seq x y z
N MET A 1 -8.44 5.90 12.40
CA MET A 1 -7.80 4.61 12.73
C MET A 1 -6.60 4.44 11.80
N TYR A 2 -5.54 3.77 12.25
CA TYR A 2 -4.34 3.52 11.45
C TYR A 2 -4.26 2.04 11.10
N PHE A 3 -3.99 1.74 9.84
CA PHE A 3 -3.79 0.37 9.36
C PHE A 3 -2.39 0.22 8.78
N LEU A 4 -1.70 -0.87 9.13
CA LEU A 4 -0.50 -1.33 8.45
C LEU A 4 -0.84 -2.64 7.76
N ILE A 5 -0.67 -2.69 6.44
CA ILE A 5 -0.78 -3.92 5.67
C ILE A 5 0.62 -4.32 5.27
N ASP A 6 1.10 -5.39 5.89
CA ASP A 6 2.40 -5.95 5.56
C ASP A 6 2.30 -6.88 4.34
N ASP A 7 3.32 -6.83 3.50
CA ASP A 7 3.46 -7.57 2.24
C ASP A 7 2.15 -7.79 1.48
N PHE A 8 1.57 -6.68 1.00
CA PHE A 8 0.25 -6.60 0.39
C PHE A 8 -0.07 -7.67 -0.67
N ALA A 9 0.95 -8.16 -1.37
CA ALA A 9 0.79 -9.13 -2.44
C ALA A 9 0.76 -10.59 -1.98
N SER A 10 1.25 -10.90 -0.77
CA SER A 10 1.29 -12.25 -0.23
C SER A 10 -0.04 -12.65 0.42
N GLU A 11 -0.74 -11.70 1.02
CA GLU A 11 -1.92 -11.94 1.86
C GLU A 11 -3.24 -12.10 1.08
N LEU A 12 -3.33 -11.57 -0.15
CA LEU A 12 -4.60 -11.42 -0.86
C LEU A 12 -4.46 -11.66 -2.36
N ASP A 13 -5.50 -12.21 -3.00
CA ASP A 13 -5.61 -12.24 -4.46
C ASP A 13 -5.91 -10.84 -5.04
N GLN A 14 -5.66 -10.67 -6.35
CA GLN A 14 -5.79 -9.36 -7.03
C GLN A 14 -7.18 -8.71 -6.87
N TYR A 15 -8.24 -9.52 -6.82
CA TYR A 15 -9.61 -9.00 -6.68
C TYR A 15 -9.87 -8.52 -5.25
N LYS A 16 -9.47 -9.30 -4.25
CA LYS A 16 -9.58 -8.92 -2.84
C LYS A 16 -8.72 -7.69 -2.50
N ARG A 17 -7.55 -7.54 -3.14
CA ARG A 17 -6.69 -6.36 -2.99
C ARG A 17 -7.37 -5.08 -3.44
N ALA A 18 -8.06 -5.11 -4.59
CA ALA A 18 -8.82 -3.98 -5.08
C ALA A 18 -9.99 -3.61 -4.14
N LEU A 19 -10.76 -4.62 -3.70
CA LEU A 19 -11.89 -4.40 -2.79
C LEU A 19 -11.45 -3.86 -1.42
N LEU A 20 -10.34 -4.35 -0.89
CA LEU A 20 -9.76 -3.85 0.36
C LEU A 20 -9.31 -2.39 0.21
N ALA A 21 -8.62 -2.05 -0.88
CA ALA A 21 -8.17 -0.69 -1.15
C ALA A 21 -9.37 0.29 -1.21
N GLU A 22 -10.44 -0.09 -1.91
CA GLU A 22 -11.68 0.70 -2.00
C GLU A 22 -12.31 0.94 -0.62
N ARG A 23 -12.48 -0.12 0.17
CA ARG A 23 -13.03 -0.04 1.54
C ARG A 23 -12.19 0.86 2.45
N LEU A 24 -10.87 0.77 2.35
CA LEU A 24 -9.95 1.56 3.14
C LEU A 24 -10.03 3.05 2.77
N GLN A 25 -10.09 3.38 1.48
CA GLN A 25 -10.28 4.75 1.01
C GLN A 25 -11.60 5.34 1.50
N GLN A 26 -12.71 4.60 1.38
CA GLN A 26 -14.03 5.03 1.85
C GLN A 26 -14.08 5.25 3.37
N SER A 27 -13.26 4.53 4.14
CA SER A 27 -13.21 4.68 5.60
C SER A 27 -12.55 5.98 6.08
N GLY A 28 -11.84 6.71 5.20
CA GLY A 28 -11.05 7.89 5.58
C GLY A 28 -9.87 7.59 6.52
N SER A 29 -9.49 6.32 6.65
CA SER A 29 -8.39 5.90 7.53
C SER A 29 -7.03 6.13 6.87
N GLN A 30 -6.01 6.36 7.70
CA GLN A 30 -4.63 6.43 7.22
C GLN A 30 -4.05 5.02 7.14
N VAL A 31 -3.57 4.65 5.96
CA VAL A 31 -3.09 3.29 5.66
C VAL A 31 -1.64 3.33 5.22
N PHE A 32 -0.83 2.47 5.82
CA PHE A 32 0.53 2.18 5.41
C PHE A 32 0.56 0.80 4.76
N VAL A 33 1.17 0.71 3.58
CA VAL A 33 1.24 -0.55 2.83
C VAL A 33 2.67 -0.81 2.44
N THR A 34 3.15 -2.01 2.76
CA THR A 34 4.47 -2.48 2.34
C THR A 34 4.32 -3.48 1.21
N ALA A 35 5.31 -3.50 0.32
CA ALA A 35 5.40 -4.47 -0.76
C ALA A 35 6.86 -4.60 -1.18
N ILE A 36 7.23 -5.77 -1.70
CA ILE A 36 8.58 -6.03 -2.22
C ILE A 36 8.83 -5.26 -3.53
N THR A 37 7.80 -5.09 -4.37
CA THR A 37 7.92 -4.45 -5.68
C THR A 37 6.88 -3.36 -5.88
N GLN A 38 7.24 -2.30 -6.62
CA GLN A 38 6.30 -1.23 -6.93
C GLN A 38 5.09 -1.70 -7.76
N ARG A 39 5.23 -2.77 -8.53
CA ARG A 39 4.12 -3.33 -9.33
C ARG A 39 2.97 -3.78 -8.43
N GLN A 40 3.28 -4.39 -7.29
CA GLN A 40 2.29 -4.83 -6.30
C GLN A 40 1.49 -3.64 -5.71
N LEU A 41 2.09 -2.44 -5.65
CA LEU A 41 1.42 -1.23 -5.17
C LEU A 41 0.52 -0.55 -6.22
N LYS A 42 0.67 -0.87 -7.51
CA LYS A 42 -0.16 -0.24 -8.57
C LYS A 42 -1.64 -0.59 -8.45
N GLU A 43 -1.94 -1.73 -7.85
CA GLU A 43 -3.31 -2.24 -7.71
C GLU A 43 -4.16 -1.44 -6.72
N MET A 44 -3.55 -0.69 -5.81
CA MET A 44 -4.29 0.08 -4.81
C MET A 44 -4.96 1.36 -5.35
N GLN A 45 -4.59 1.84 -6.55
CA GLN A 45 -5.18 3.01 -7.22
C GLN A 45 -5.52 4.18 -6.27
N VAL A 46 -4.59 4.55 -5.37
CA VAL A 46 -4.83 5.63 -4.39
C VAL A 46 -4.39 6.97 -4.95
N GLU A 47 -5.28 7.95 -4.88
CA GLU A 47 -4.97 9.36 -5.12
C GLU A 47 -4.21 9.96 -3.92
N ASN A 48 -3.28 10.91 -4.16
CA ASN A 48 -2.49 11.58 -3.10
C ASN A 48 -1.64 10.66 -2.21
N LYS A 49 -1.10 9.57 -2.76
CA LYS A 49 -0.15 8.71 -2.05
C LYS A 49 1.23 9.37 -1.87
N LYS A 50 1.88 9.09 -0.74
CA LYS A 50 3.33 9.29 -0.56
C LYS A 50 4.00 7.92 -0.66
N MET A 51 5.07 7.84 -1.44
CA MET A 51 5.83 6.60 -1.59
C MET A 51 7.23 6.80 -1.05
N PHE A 52 7.79 5.75 -0.47
CA PHE A 52 9.19 5.69 -0.07
C PHE A 52 9.72 4.29 -0.29
N SER A 53 11.01 4.18 -0.57
CA SER A 53 11.73 2.92 -0.56
C SER A 53 12.58 2.83 0.69
N VAL A 54 12.76 1.62 1.19
CA VAL A 54 13.69 1.32 2.27
C VAL A 54 14.76 0.39 1.71
N HIS A 55 16.02 0.78 1.83
CA HIS A 55 17.17 -0.05 1.44
C HIS A 55 18.20 -0.02 2.56
N ASN A 56 18.51 -1.20 3.13
CA ASN A 56 19.44 -1.34 4.26
C ASN A 56 19.13 -0.38 5.43
N GLY A 57 17.85 -0.22 5.77
CA GLY A 57 17.38 0.68 6.83
C GLY A 57 17.35 2.16 6.47
N ILE A 58 17.77 2.55 5.26
CA ILE A 58 17.73 3.94 4.78
C ILE A 58 16.43 4.17 4.01
N ILE A 59 15.68 5.18 4.44
CA ILE A 59 14.41 5.59 3.82
C ILE A 59 14.70 6.68 2.78
N ASN A 60 14.24 6.45 1.54
CA ASN A 60 14.30 7.42 0.46
C ASN A 60 12.90 7.71 -0.06
N ALA A 61 12.52 8.98 -0.17
CA ALA A 61 11.27 9.36 -0.78
C ALA A 61 11.27 8.99 -2.28
N LEU A 62 10.17 8.39 -2.73
CA LEU A 62 9.90 8.13 -4.14
C LEU A 62 8.90 9.19 -4.60
N ASN A 63 9.36 10.12 -5.43
CA ASN A 63 8.54 11.18 -6.02
C ASN A 63 7.75 10.65 -7.23
#